data_AF-W7Q1Q1-F1
#
_entry.id   AF-W7Q1Q1-F1
#
_cell.length_a   1.000
_cell.length_b   1.000
_cell.length_c   1.000
_cell.angle_alpha   90.00
_cell.angle_beta   90.00
_cell.angle_gamma   90.00
#
_symmetry.space_group_name_H-M   'P 1'
#
loop_
_entity.id
_entity.type
_entity.pdbx_description
1 polymer ?
#
loop_
_entity_poly.entity_id
_entity_poly.type
_entity_poly.pdbx_seq_one_letter_code
_entity_poly.pdbx_strand_id
1 'polypeptide(L)'
;MITLATRAGSTPKRVLPGFGLSLGISLMFISLVLLLPLTGLFGQLAGLSLAEYWAIITEGRVVASYMVTIGAAAVAALVNGAFGLLLAWVLVRYEFPGKRLLDALMDLPFALPTAVAGITLATLYSSNGWMGRLLEPLGFQVAYTWVGIALAMAFTSIPFVVRTVQPVLEDLPHEVDEAALTLGASDGTAFRRVILPHLWPALVTGTGLAFVRSLGEFGAIIFIAGNMPYETEITALMIFVKLQEYDYAGARPSPRWCCSSRLHCCW
;
A
#
# COMPACT_ATOMS: atom_id res chain seq x y z
N MET A 1 1.24 -22.75 -66.17
CA MET A 1 1.89 -23.46 -65.04
C MET A 1 2.28 -22.45 -63.97
N ILE A 2 1.35 -22.04 -63.10
CA ILE A 2 1.69 -21.44 -61.80
C ILE A 2 0.74 -22.09 -60.80
N THR A 3 1.27 -23.03 -60.05
CA THR A 3 0.56 -23.88 -59.10
C THR A 3 0.18 -23.05 -57.88
N LEU A 4 -1.12 -22.95 -57.60
CA LEU A 4 -1.68 -22.42 -56.36
C LEU A 4 -1.22 -23.30 -55.19
N ALA A 5 -0.24 -22.83 -54.43
CA ALA A 5 0.14 -23.42 -53.16
C ALA A 5 -0.97 -23.13 -52.13
N THR A 6 -1.77 -24.14 -51.84
CA THR A 6 -2.72 -24.18 -50.73
C THR A 6 -1.98 -23.98 -49.41
N ARG A 7 -2.20 -22.82 -48.77
CA ARG A 7 -1.77 -22.60 -47.38
C ARG A 7 -2.53 -23.57 -46.48
N ALA A 8 -1.85 -24.61 -46.02
CA ALA A 8 -2.33 -25.49 -44.96
C ALA A 8 -2.59 -24.65 -43.70
N GLY A 9 -3.84 -24.65 -43.23
CA GLY A 9 -4.22 -24.03 -41.96
C GLY A 9 -3.52 -24.74 -40.80
N SER A 10 -2.61 -24.05 -40.14
CA SER A 10 -2.02 -24.53 -38.89
C SER A 10 -3.08 -24.42 -37.79
N THR A 11 -3.59 -25.56 -37.31
CA THR A 11 -4.34 -25.60 -36.05
C THR A 11 -3.41 -25.13 -34.92
N PRO A 12 -3.83 -24.18 -34.08
CA PRO A 12 -3.00 -23.73 -32.97
C PRO A 12 -2.79 -24.90 -32.02
N LYS A 13 -1.57 -25.44 -31.97
CA LYS A 13 -1.17 -26.45 -31.00
C LYS A 13 -1.31 -25.84 -29.61
N ARG A 14 -2.30 -26.30 -28.84
CA ARG A 14 -2.47 -25.89 -27.44
C ARG A 14 -1.23 -26.33 -26.67
N VAL A 15 -0.47 -25.34 -26.17
CA VAL A 15 0.84 -25.51 -25.52
C VAL A 15 0.74 -26.32 -24.20
N LEU A 16 -0.46 -26.40 -23.60
CA LEU A 16 -0.74 -27.21 -22.42
C LEU A 16 -1.89 -28.19 -22.69
N PRO A 17 -1.67 -29.52 -22.60
CA PRO A 17 -2.76 -30.48 -22.55
C PRO A 17 -3.56 -30.26 -21.27
N GLY A 18 -4.90 -30.18 -21.36
CA GLY A 18 -5.75 -29.98 -20.19
C GLY A 18 -5.94 -28.53 -19.71
N PHE A 19 -5.66 -27.51 -20.55
CA PHE A 19 -5.86 -26.08 -20.23
C PHE A 19 -7.20 -25.76 -19.56
N GLY A 20 -8.30 -26.41 -19.97
CA GLY A 20 -9.61 -26.19 -19.34
C GLY A 20 -9.68 -26.66 -17.89
N LEU A 21 -9.07 -27.79 -17.57
CA LEU A 21 -9.05 -28.35 -16.22
C LEU A 21 -8.11 -27.55 -15.31
N SER A 22 -6.90 -27.23 -15.79
CA SER A 22 -5.94 -26.43 -15.02
C SER A 22 -6.42 -25.01 -14.79
N LEU A 23 -7.03 -24.38 -15.80
CA LEU A 23 -7.66 -23.06 -15.66
C LEU A 23 -8.84 -23.12 -14.70
N GLY A 24 -9.72 -24.12 -14.83
CA GLY A 24 -10.89 -24.28 -13.95
C GLY A 24 -10.50 -24.47 -12.49
N ILE A 25 -9.52 -25.33 -12.20
CA ILE A 25 -9.01 -25.55 -10.84
C ILE A 25 -8.36 -24.26 -10.29
N SER A 26 -7.56 -23.56 -11.09
CA SER A 26 -6.88 -22.33 -10.67
C SER A 26 -7.88 -21.21 -10.36
N LEU A 27 -8.88 -21.01 -11.23
CA LEU A 27 -9.93 -20.01 -11.04
C LEU A 27 -10.81 -20.34 -9.84
N MET A 28 -11.17 -21.62 -9.66
CA MET A 28 -11.94 -22.08 -8.50
C MET A 28 -11.17 -21.82 -7.21
N PHE A 29 -9.87 -22.13 -7.17
CA PHE A 29 -9.03 -21.92 -6.00
C PHE A 29 -8.92 -20.44 -5.64
N ILE A 30 -8.61 -19.57 -6.60
CA ILE A 30 -8.53 -18.12 -6.39
C ILE A 30 -9.88 -17.57 -5.92
N SER A 31 -10.98 -18.00 -6.56
CA SER A 31 -12.32 -17.59 -6.18
C SER A 31 -12.66 -18.01 -4.75
N LEU A 32 -12.32 -19.23 -4.35
CA LEU A 32 -12.60 -19.72 -3.01
C LEU A 32 -11.81 -18.93 -1.95
N VAL A 33 -10.52 -18.70 -2.17
CA VAL A 33 -9.66 -17.96 -1.24
C VAL A 33 -10.12 -16.51 -1.06
N LEU A 34 -10.62 -15.86 -2.12
CA LEU A 34 -11.11 -14.48 -2.05
C LEU A 34 -12.55 -14.39 -1.52
N LEU A 35 -13.45 -15.26 -1.98
CA LEU A 35 -14.87 -15.15 -1.66
C LEU A 35 -15.20 -15.64 -0.26
N LEU A 36 -14.50 -16.64 0.28
CA LEU A 36 -14.78 -17.19 1.61
C LEU A 36 -14.70 -16.15 2.75
N PRO A 37 -13.64 -15.32 2.87
CA PRO A 37 -13.63 -14.26 3.90
C PRO A 37 -14.68 -13.18 3.63
N LEU A 38 -14.95 -12.86 2.35
CA LEU A 38 -15.97 -11.87 1.99
C LEU A 38 -17.38 -12.33 2.37
N THR A 39 -17.72 -13.60 2.13
CA THR A 39 -19.03 -14.15 2.52
C THR A 39 -19.20 -14.16 4.03
N GLY A 40 -18.15 -14.44 4.81
CA GLY A 40 -18.15 -14.31 6.26
C GLY A 40 -18.47 -12.89 6.72
N LEU A 41 -17.87 -11.88 6.08
CA LEU A 41 -18.12 -10.47 6.36
C LEU A 41 -19.56 -10.06 6.02
N PHE A 42 -20.10 -10.48 4.85
CA PHE A 42 -21.50 -10.27 4.51
C PHE A 42 -22.47 -10.99 5.46
N GLY A 43 -22.09 -12.16 5.97
CA GLY A 43 -22.86 -12.89 6.98
C GLY A 43 -23.01 -12.12 8.29
N GLN A 44 -21.95 -11.43 8.73
CA GLN A 44 -22.02 -10.56 9.93
C GLN A 44 -22.89 -9.32 9.68
N LEU A 45 -22.84 -8.74 8.47
CA LEU A 45 -23.67 -7.60 8.11
C LEU A 45 -25.17 -7.94 8.01
N ALA A 46 -25.51 -9.19 7.66
CA ALA A 46 -26.90 -9.63 7.55
C ALA A 46 -27.65 -9.65 8.90
N GLY A 47 -26.92 -9.65 10.03
CA GLY A 47 -27.50 -9.58 11.38
C GLY A 47 -27.83 -8.16 11.85
N LEU A 48 -27.44 -7.12 11.10
CA LEU A 48 -27.65 -5.72 11.46
C LEU A 48 -28.81 -5.12 10.67
N SER A 49 -29.64 -4.30 11.32
CA SER A 49 -30.59 -3.46 10.61
C SER A 49 -29.87 -2.33 9.85
N LEU A 50 -30.49 -1.82 8.79
CA LEU A 50 -29.92 -0.72 7.99
C LEU A 50 -29.69 0.54 8.83
N ALA A 51 -30.52 0.76 9.86
CA ALA A 51 -30.39 1.89 10.78
C ALA A 51 -29.19 1.73 11.74
N GLU A 52 -28.97 0.54 12.29
CA GLU A 52 -27.80 0.23 13.12
C GLU A 52 -26.50 0.33 12.31
N TYR A 53 -26.51 -0.18 11.08
CA TYR A 53 -25.38 -0.03 10.16
C TYR A 53 -25.04 1.45 9.93
N TRP A 54 -26.05 2.27 9.59
CA TRP A 54 -25.84 3.70 9.36
C TRP A 54 -25.33 4.42 10.62
N ALA A 55 -25.85 4.07 11.79
CA ALA A 55 -25.40 4.64 13.06
C ALA A 55 -23.92 4.33 13.36
N ILE A 56 -23.46 3.11 13.07
CA ILE A 56 -22.06 2.71 13.26
C ILE A 56 -21.13 3.46 12.31
N ILE A 57 -21.45 3.54 11.02
CA ILE A 57 -20.54 4.17 10.04
C ILE A 57 -20.51 5.71 10.15
N THR A 58 -21.56 6.31 10.71
CA THR A 58 -21.66 7.77 10.90
C THR A 58 -21.22 8.23 12.29
N GLU A 59 -20.77 7.31 13.15
CA GLU A 59 -20.21 7.65 14.45
C GLU A 59 -19.00 8.58 14.28
N GLY A 60 -18.95 9.67 15.05
CA GLY A 60 -17.95 10.73 14.85
C GLY A 60 -16.50 10.24 14.92
N ARG A 61 -16.20 9.25 15.77
CA ARG A 61 -14.87 8.64 15.86
C ARG A 61 -14.51 7.84 14.61
N VAL A 62 -15.48 7.07 14.09
CA VAL A 62 -15.32 6.26 12.88
C VAL A 62 -15.07 7.16 11.67
N VAL A 63 -15.85 8.23 11.51
CA VAL A 63 -15.68 9.21 10.44
C VAL A 63 -14.33 9.91 10.53
N ALA A 64 -13.90 10.34 11.73
CA ALA A 64 -12.58 10.93 11.93
C ALA A 64 -11.46 9.96 11.51
N SER A 65 -11.59 8.67 11.84
CA SER A 65 -10.62 7.65 11.42
C SER A 65 -10.52 7.53 9.89
N TYR A 66 -11.65 7.64 9.16
CA TYR A 66 -11.67 7.62 7.70
C TYR A 66 -10.95 8.83 7.13
N MET A 67 -11.16 10.02 7.70
CA MET A 67 -10.50 11.26 7.27
C MET A 67 -8.99 11.17 7.48
N VAL A 68 -8.54 10.68 8.64
CA VAL A 68 -7.11 10.46 8.91
C VAL A 68 -6.52 9.46 7.93
N THR A 69 -7.18 8.31 7.73
CA THR A 69 -6.69 7.22 6.87
C THR A 69 -6.60 7.66 5.40
N ILE A 70 -7.71 8.19 4.86
CA ILE A 70 -7.78 8.62 3.46
C ILE A 70 -6.89 9.84 3.24
N GLY A 71 -6.90 10.80 4.16
CA GLY A 71 -6.07 12.00 4.08
C GLY A 71 -4.58 11.67 4.09
N ALA A 72 -4.13 10.84 5.03
CA ALA A 72 -2.72 10.43 5.11
C ALA A 72 -2.32 9.60 3.88
N ALA A 73 -3.17 8.66 3.45
CA ALA A 73 -2.91 7.85 2.26
C ALA A 73 -2.85 8.71 0.99
N ALA A 74 -3.73 9.70 0.85
CA ALA A 74 -3.72 10.60 -0.30
C ALA A 74 -2.46 11.46 -0.34
N VAL A 75 -2.04 12.03 0.80
CA VAL A 75 -0.80 12.81 0.87
C VAL A 75 0.42 11.93 0.61
N ALA A 76 0.48 10.75 1.21
CA ALA A 76 1.55 9.77 0.94
C ALA A 76 1.62 9.40 -0.55
N ALA A 77 0.48 9.11 -1.18
CA ALA A 77 0.42 8.75 -2.60
C ALA A 77 0.85 9.90 -3.51
N LEU A 78 0.40 11.14 -3.26
CA LEU A 78 0.79 12.30 -4.06
C LEU A 78 2.29 12.62 -3.94
N VAL A 79 2.82 12.57 -2.71
CA VAL A 79 4.25 12.70 -2.44
C VAL A 79 5.00 11.61 -3.21
N ASN A 80 4.54 10.37 -3.16
CA ASN A 80 5.15 9.25 -3.88
C ASN A 80 5.01 9.35 -5.39
N GLY A 81 3.94 9.95 -5.91
CA GLY A 81 3.81 10.27 -7.33
C GLY A 81 4.96 11.17 -7.79
N ALA A 82 5.20 12.25 -7.06
CA ALA A 82 6.28 13.19 -7.38
C ALA A 82 7.68 12.58 -7.18
N PHE A 83 7.97 12.04 -5.99
CA PHE A 83 9.28 11.48 -5.68
C PHE A 83 9.55 10.17 -6.43
N GLY A 84 8.54 9.33 -6.63
CA GLY A 84 8.64 8.10 -7.40
C GLY A 84 8.91 8.37 -8.88
N LEU A 85 8.29 9.40 -9.48
CA LEU A 85 8.64 9.84 -10.82
C LEU A 85 10.11 10.28 -10.91
N LEU A 86 10.58 11.08 -9.95
CA LEU A 86 11.97 11.53 -9.90
C LEU A 86 12.95 10.38 -9.71
N LEU A 87 12.62 9.41 -8.85
CA LEU A 87 13.46 8.23 -8.62
C LEU A 87 13.50 7.33 -9.86
N ALA A 88 12.35 7.06 -10.48
CA ALA A 88 12.29 6.31 -11.74
C ALA A 88 13.09 7.03 -12.84
N TRP A 89 13.00 8.37 -12.90
CA TRP A 89 13.79 9.19 -13.81
C TRP A 89 15.29 9.00 -13.61
N VAL A 90 15.75 9.14 -12.37
CA VAL A 90 17.17 8.99 -12.02
C VAL A 90 17.67 7.59 -12.33
N LEU A 91 16.89 6.56 -11.97
CA LEU A 91 17.24 5.17 -12.20
C LEU A 91 17.32 4.83 -13.70
N VAL A 92 16.44 5.36 -14.54
CA VAL A 92 16.44 5.03 -15.97
C VAL A 92 17.43 5.88 -16.76
N ARG A 93 17.44 7.21 -16.56
CA ARG A 93 18.16 8.15 -17.43
C ARG A 93 19.64 8.37 -17.06
N TYR A 94 20.06 8.06 -15.83
CA TYR A 94 21.44 8.28 -15.40
C TYR A 94 22.18 6.97 -15.14
N GLU A 95 23.44 6.92 -15.55
CA GLU A 95 24.38 5.85 -15.22
C GLU A 95 25.35 6.33 -14.13
N PHE A 96 25.31 5.67 -12.97
CA PHE A 96 26.19 6.00 -11.85
C PHE A 96 26.58 4.75 -11.06
N PRO A 97 27.77 4.73 -10.42
CA PRO A 97 28.17 3.61 -9.58
C PRO A 97 27.22 3.52 -8.37
N GLY A 98 26.58 2.36 -8.20
CA GLY A 98 25.59 2.13 -7.12
C GLY A 98 24.12 2.14 -7.55
N LYS A 99 23.81 2.37 -8.83
CA LYS A 99 22.44 2.27 -9.38
C LYS A 99 21.71 0.98 -8.99
N ARG A 100 22.40 -0.17 -9.06
CA ARG A 100 21.84 -1.48 -8.65
C ARG A 100 21.51 -1.56 -7.16
N LEU A 101 22.32 -0.93 -6.32
CA LEU A 101 22.05 -0.89 -4.88
C LEU A 101 20.84 -0.01 -4.60
N LEU A 102 20.74 1.16 -5.25
CA LEU A 102 19.57 2.02 -5.11
C LEU A 102 18.29 1.30 -5.59
N ASP A 103 18.34 0.64 -6.75
CA ASP A 103 17.23 -0.16 -7.29
C ASP A 103 16.82 -1.30 -6.33
N ALA A 104 17.78 -1.98 -5.69
CA ALA A 104 17.48 -2.99 -4.67
C ALA A 104 16.90 -2.40 -3.37
N LEU A 105 17.39 -1.22 -2.95
CA LEU A 105 16.87 -0.50 -1.77
C LEU A 105 15.42 -0.05 -1.99
N MET A 106 15.01 0.21 -3.22
CA MET A 106 13.62 0.52 -3.55
C MET A 106 12.68 -0.66 -3.27
N ASP A 107 13.12 -1.90 -3.39
CA ASP A 107 12.30 -3.07 -3.09
C ASP A 107 12.41 -3.52 -1.61
N LEU A 108 13.28 -2.87 -0.84
CA LEU A 108 13.47 -3.14 0.59
C LEU A 108 12.14 -3.11 1.39
N PRO A 109 11.20 -2.18 1.17
CA PRO A 109 9.93 -2.16 1.89
C PRO A 109 9.08 -3.43 1.68
N PHE A 110 9.28 -4.15 0.57
CA PHE A 110 8.58 -5.42 0.32
C PHE A 110 9.28 -6.61 0.97
N ALA A 111 10.60 -6.56 1.09
CA ALA A 111 11.39 -7.59 1.74
C ALA A 111 11.26 -7.56 3.27
N LEU A 112 10.99 -6.38 3.85
CA LEU A 112 10.89 -6.20 5.29
C LEU A 112 9.47 -6.46 5.80
N PRO A 113 9.33 -7.12 6.97
CA PRO A 113 8.07 -7.10 7.70
C PRO A 113 7.68 -5.65 8.01
N THR A 114 6.42 -5.27 7.72
CA THR A 114 5.94 -3.89 7.91
C THR A 114 6.05 -3.43 9.37
N ALA A 115 5.89 -4.34 10.33
CA ALA A 115 6.12 -4.09 11.75
C ALA A 115 7.56 -3.61 12.05
N VAL A 116 8.56 -4.24 11.42
CA VAL A 116 9.97 -3.87 11.58
C VAL A 116 10.22 -2.47 11.00
N ALA A 117 9.63 -2.17 9.84
CA ALA A 117 9.68 -0.82 9.28
C ALA A 117 9.04 0.22 10.20
N GLY A 118 7.89 -0.08 10.80
CA GLY A 118 7.19 0.78 11.75
C GLY A 118 8.02 1.12 12.99
N ILE A 119 8.58 0.10 13.66
CA ILE A 119 9.44 0.29 14.84
C ILE A 119 10.71 1.06 14.47
N THR A 120 11.30 0.76 13.32
CA THR A 120 12.49 1.47 12.85
C THR A 120 12.16 2.94 12.61
N LEU A 121 11.07 3.26 11.90
CA LEU A 121 10.67 4.65 11.67
C LEU A 121 10.32 5.37 12.98
N ALA A 122 9.59 4.73 13.89
CA ALA A 122 9.25 5.31 15.18
C ALA A 122 10.51 5.63 16.00
N THR A 123 11.48 4.73 16.06
CA THR A 123 12.74 4.97 16.78
C THR A 123 13.59 6.05 16.11
N LEU A 124 13.62 6.07 14.77
CA LEU A 124 14.36 7.03 13.96
C LEU A 124 13.87 8.48 14.16
N TYR A 125 12.55 8.66 14.19
CA TYR A 125 11.86 9.94 14.29
C TYR A 125 11.42 10.32 15.71
N SER A 126 11.64 9.46 16.71
CA SER A 126 11.47 9.80 18.12
C SER A 126 12.43 10.93 18.53
N SER A 127 12.08 11.73 19.56
CA SER A 127 12.95 12.80 20.08
C SER A 127 14.38 12.33 20.40
N ASN A 128 14.52 11.07 20.84
CA ASN A 128 15.83 10.48 21.14
C ASN A 128 16.53 9.87 19.91
N GLY A 129 15.85 9.75 18.78
CA GLY A 129 16.35 9.19 17.53
C GLY A 129 17.25 10.14 16.76
N TRP A 130 18.01 9.61 15.79
CA TRP A 130 18.97 10.39 15.02
C TRP A 130 18.32 11.57 14.26
N MET A 131 17.07 11.42 13.82
CA MET A 131 16.36 12.36 12.94
C MET A 131 15.48 13.27 13.81
N GLY A 132 14.84 12.69 14.83
CA GLY A 132 14.07 13.47 15.79
C GLY A 132 14.93 14.50 16.53
N ARG A 133 16.17 14.16 16.92
CA ARG A 133 17.10 15.15 17.51
C ARG A 133 17.44 16.32 16.59
N LEU A 134 17.41 16.12 15.27
CA LEU A 134 17.67 17.16 14.28
C LEU A 134 16.43 18.02 14.01
N LEU A 135 15.24 17.41 14.08
CA LEU A 135 13.95 18.04 13.79
C LEU A 135 13.32 18.72 15.01
N GLU A 136 13.61 18.25 16.22
CA GLU A 136 13.08 18.76 17.49
C GLU A 136 13.48 20.23 17.76
N PRO A 137 14.71 20.69 17.48
CA PRO A 137 15.07 22.11 17.55
C PRO A 137 14.28 23.00 16.57
N LEU A 138 13.74 22.41 15.50
CA LEU A 138 12.92 23.09 14.50
C LEU A 138 11.42 23.05 14.85
N GLY A 139 11.05 22.41 15.98
CA GLY A 139 9.67 22.28 16.44
C GLY A 139 8.84 21.23 15.69
N PHE A 140 9.46 20.38 14.86
CA PHE A 140 8.75 19.35 14.10
C PHE A 140 8.79 17.99 14.82
N GLN A 141 7.66 17.59 15.41
CA GLN A 141 7.46 16.25 15.96
C GLN A 141 6.83 15.33 14.91
N VAL A 142 7.61 14.37 14.40
CA VAL A 142 7.17 13.43 13.36
C VAL A 142 6.65 12.12 13.96
N ALA A 143 7.27 11.62 15.03
CA ALA A 143 6.77 10.43 15.72
C ALA A 143 5.43 10.73 16.42
N TYR A 144 4.52 9.75 16.42
CA TYR A 144 3.19 9.82 17.06
C TYR A 144 2.24 10.90 16.52
N THR A 145 2.57 11.53 15.39
CA THR A 145 1.73 12.53 14.72
C THR A 145 1.17 12.01 13.39
N TRP A 146 0.20 12.76 12.85
CA TRP A 146 -0.35 12.49 11.52
C TRP A 146 0.72 12.49 10.42
N VAL A 147 1.78 13.29 10.57
CA VAL A 147 2.91 13.34 9.64
C VAL A 147 3.69 12.03 9.65
N GLY A 148 3.92 11.43 10.83
CA GLY A 148 4.58 10.13 10.95
C GLY A 148 3.79 9.00 10.28
N ILE A 149 2.46 9.06 10.34
CA ILE A 149 1.57 8.14 9.64
C ILE A 149 1.76 8.28 8.12
N ALA A 150 1.64 9.50 7.58
CA ALA A 150 1.80 9.76 6.16
C ALA A 150 3.20 9.35 5.66
N LEU A 151 4.23 9.57 6.48
CA LEU A 151 5.61 9.14 6.17
C LEU A 151 5.75 7.62 6.12
N ALA A 152 5.18 6.89 7.08
CA ALA A 152 5.22 5.43 7.07
C ALA A 152 4.46 4.84 5.87
N MET A 153 3.29 5.40 5.55
CA MET A 153 2.55 5.06 4.34
C MET A 153 3.34 5.38 3.07
N ALA A 154 4.04 6.52 3.04
CA ALA A 154 4.88 6.89 1.92
C ALA A 154 6.00 5.85 1.73
N PHE A 155 6.75 5.54 2.80
CA PHE A 155 7.84 4.57 2.76
C PHE A 155 7.43 3.20 2.19
N THR A 156 6.27 2.67 2.59
CA THR A 156 5.83 1.34 2.12
C THR A 156 5.21 1.37 0.72
N SER A 157 4.80 2.53 0.21
CA SER A 157 4.08 2.63 -1.06
C SER A 157 4.87 3.28 -2.22
N ILE A 158 6.02 3.91 -1.97
CA ILE A 158 6.92 4.45 -3.01
C ILE A 158 7.20 3.43 -4.13
N PRO A 159 7.50 2.15 -3.83
CA PRO A 159 7.96 1.22 -4.86
C PRO A 159 6.89 0.96 -5.94
N PHE A 160 5.61 1.08 -5.60
CA PHE A 160 4.51 0.93 -6.56
C PHE A 160 4.55 1.99 -7.65
N VAL A 161 4.89 3.24 -7.31
CA VAL A 161 5.01 4.30 -8.32
C VAL A 161 6.22 4.04 -9.20
N VAL A 162 7.37 3.76 -8.60
CA VAL A 162 8.62 3.54 -9.33
C VAL A 162 8.50 2.36 -10.28
N ARG A 163 8.02 1.20 -9.82
CA ARG A 163 7.88 -0.02 -10.64
C ARG A 163 6.80 0.09 -11.72
N THR A 164 5.88 1.04 -11.60
CA THR A 164 4.88 1.33 -12.66
C THR A 164 5.43 2.30 -13.71
N VAL A 165 6.17 3.33 -13.29
CA VAL A 165 6.69 4.38 -14.18
C VAL A 165 7.96 3.95 -14.90
N GLN A 166 8.85 3.22 -14.21
CA GLN A 166 10.14 2.77 -14.74
C GLN A 166 10.04 2.04 -16.10
N PRO A 167 9.24 0.98 -16.27
CA PRO A 167 9.19 0.26 -17.55
C PRO A 167 8.68 1.13 -18.71
N VAL A 168 7.78 2.07 -18.42
CA VAL A 168 7.27 3.01 -19.44
C VAL A 168 8.32 4.04 -19.83
N LEU A 169 9.18 4.43 -18.88
CA LEU A 169 10.29 5.33 -19.16
C LEU A 169 11.43 4.62 -19.91
N GLU A 170 11.67 3.33 -19.64
CA GLU A 170 12.65 2.49 -20.36
C GLU A 170 12.24 2.22 -21.82
N ASP A 171 10.94 2.12 -22.09
CA ASP A 171 10.41 1.93 -23.45
C ASP A 171 10.49 3.21 -24.32
N LEU A 172 10.68 4.39 -23.70
CA LEU A 172 10.75 5.66 -24.41
C LEU A 172 12.13 5.86 -25.06
N PRO A 173 12.25 5.89 -26.40
CA PRO A 173 13.54 6.05 -27.07
C PRO A 173 14.19 7.40 -26.75
N HIS A 174 15.51 7.42 -26.60
CA HIS A 174 16.27 8.67 -26.38
C HIS A 174 16.16 9.65 -27.57
N GLU A 175 15.88 9.11 -28.77
CA GLU A 175 15.66 9.84 -30.01
C GLU A 175 14.53 10.89 -29.91
N VAL A 176 13.53 10.63 -29.05
CA VAL A 176 12.41 11.56 -28.81
C VAL A 176 12.90 12.84 -28.10
N ASP A 177 13.89 12.70 -27.23
CA ASP A 177 14.49 13.82 -26.51
C ASP A 177 15.41 14.63 -27.45
N GLU A 178 16.23 13.93 -28.24
CA GLU A 178 17.13 14.54 -29.23
C GLU A 178 16.39 15.31 -30.34
N ALA A 179 15.23 14.79 -30.78
CA ALA A 179 14.37 15.46 -31.74
C ALA A 179 13.77 16.76 -31.18
N ALA A 180 13.36 16.77 -29.91
CA ALA A 180 12.84 17.96 -29.25
C ALA A 180 13.92 19.04 -29.10
N LEU A 181 15.15 18.65 -28.75
CA LEU A 181 16.29 19.55 -28.66
C LEU A 181 16.68 20.13 -30.02
N THR A 182 16.66 19.31 -31.09
CA THR A 182 16.95 19.76 -32.46
C THR A 182 15.91 20.78 -32.97
N LEU A 183 14.66 20.69 -32.52
CA LEU A 183 13.60 21.66 -32.80
C LEU A 183 13.71 22.96 -31.96
N GLY A 184 14.76 23.10 -31.14
CA GLY A 184 15.01 24.28 -30.32
C GLY A 184 14.22 24.32 -29.02
N ALA A 185 13.62 23.20 -28.58
CA ALA A 185 12.97 23.14 -27.28
C ALA A 185 14.03 23.09 -26.17
N SER A 186 13.81 23.83 -25.08
CA SER A 186 14.59 23.68 -23.85
C SER A 186 14.26 22.36 -23.14
N ASP A 187 15.19 21.78 -22.38
CA ASP A 187 15.00 20.53 -21.60
C ASP A 187 13.68 20.47 -20.81
N GLY A 188 13.32 21.55 -20.11
CA GLY A 188 12.07 21.62 -19.35
C GLY A 188 10.81 21.63 -20.22
N THR A 189 10.91 22.10 -21.46
CA THR A 189 9.82 22.10 -22.45
C THR A 189 9.65 20.71 -23.06
N ALA A 190 10.76 20.04 -23.39
CA ALA A 190 10.76 18.65 -23.84
C ALA A 190 10.14 17.74 -22.76
N PHE A 191 10.58 17.88 -21.51
CA PHE A 191 10.01 17.14 -20.38
C PHE A 191 8.51 17.38 -20.22
N ARG A 192 8.06 18.64 -20.14
CA ARG A 192 6.65 18.96 -19.86
C ARG A 192 5.70 18.64 -21.01
N ARG A 193 6.12 18.79 -22.27
CA ARG A 193 5.22 18.66 -23.42
C ARG A 193 5.30 17.32 -24.14
N VAL A 194 6.41 16.59 -24.00
CA VAL A 194 6.61 15.33 -24.72
C VAL A 194 6.61 14.16 -23.73
N ILE A 195 7.43 14.26 -22.69
CA ILE A 195 7.70 13.11 -21.82
C ILE A 195 6.61 12.96 -20.76
N LEU A 196 6.24 14.04 -20.07
CA LEU A 196 5.23 14.02 -19.02
C LEU A 196 3.86 13.52 -19.51
N PRO A 197 3.33 13.93 -20.68
CA PRO A 197 2.08 13.38 -21.20
C PRO A 197 2.15 11.88 -21.53
N HIS A 198 3.32 11.40 -21.95
CA HIS A 198 3.54 9.97 -22.22
C HIS A 198 3.61 9.15 -20.93
N LEU A 199 4.25 9.69 -19.89
CA LEU A 199 4.34 9.07 -18.56
C LEU A 199 3.05 9.23 -17.73
N TRP A 200 2.15 10.15 -18.09
CA TRP A 200 0.98 10.48 -17.30
C TRP A 200 0.07 9.27 -16.97
N PRO A 201 -0.27 8.39 -17.92
CA PRO A 201 -1.11 7.22 -17.61
C PRO A 201 -0.43 6.27 -16.61
N ALA A 202 0.89 6.08 -16.74
CA ALA A 202 1.69 5.26 -15.83
C ALA A 202 1.79 5.90 -14.44
N LEU A 203 1.97 7.22 -14.38
CA LEU A 203 2.05 7.96 -13.13
C LEU A 203 0.74 7.94 -12.35
N VAL A 204 -0.39 8.13 -13.03
CA VAL A 204 -1.73 8.04 -12.41
C VAL A 204 -1.98 6.62 -11.89
N THR A 205 -1.64 5.60 -12.67
CA THR A 205 -1.78 4.19 -12.27
C THR A 205 -0.90 3.86 -11.06
N GLY A 206 0.37 4.25 -11.10
CA GLY A 206 1.33 4.01 -10.01
C GLY A 206 0.93 4.74 -8.73
N THR A 207 0.48 6.00 -8.84
CA THR A 207 -0.03 6.79 -7.71
C THR A 207 -1.30 6.17 -7.13
N GLY A 208 -2.22 5.68 -7.98
CA GLY A 208 -3.42 4.97 -7.54
C GLY A 208 -3.10 3.67 -6.80
N LEU A 209 -2.13 2.88 -7.29
CA LEU A 209 -1.65 1.68 -6.61
C LEU A 209 -1.00 2.02 -5.26
N ALA A 210 -0.21 3.08 -5.19
CA ALA A 210 0.39 3.55 -3.94
C ALA A 210 -0.68 4.00 -2.92
N PHE A 211 -1.74 4.65 -3.38
CA PHE A 211 -2.88 5.03 -2.55
C PHE A 211 -3.61 3.81 -1.98
N VAL A 212 -3.98 2.85 -2.84
CA VAL A 212 -4.66 1.61 -2.41
C VAL A 212 -3.77 0.83 -1.44
N ARG A 213 -2.47 0.76 -1.70
CA ARG A 213 -1.51 0.11 -0.78
C ARG A 213 -1.47 0.81 0.58
N SER A 214 -1.49 2.13 0.60
CA SER A 214 -1.44 2.93 1.83
C SER A 214 -2.71 2.76 2.67
N LEU A 215 -3.89 2.65 2.04
CA LEU A 215 -5.15 2.37 2.75
C LEU A 215 -5.13 1.02 3.50
N GLY A 216 -4.44 0.03 2.94
CA GLY A 216 -4.27 -1.30 3.54
C GLY A 216 -3.10 -1.41 4.52
N GLU A 217 -2.37 -0.32 4.79
CA GLU A 217 -1.24 -0.37 5.72
C GLU A 217 -1.73 -0.34 7.17
N PHE A 218 -1.20 -1.26 7.97
CA PHE A 218 -1.52 -1.39 9.39
C PHE A 218 -0.26 -1.70 10.20
N GLY A 219 0.56 -2.64 9.73
CA GLY A 219 1.69 -3.18 10.48
C GLY A 219 2.77 -2.15 10.78
N ALA A 220 3.06 -1.22 9.86
CA ALA A 220 4.00 -0.13 10.15
C ALA A 220 3.40 0.94 11.08
N ILE A 221 2.09 1.17 10.95
CA ILE A 221 1.40 2.32 11.53
C ILE A 221 1.18 2.12 13.03
N ILE A 222 0.85 0.91 13.48
CA ILE A 222 0.59 0.62 14.89
C ILE A 222 1.76 1.00 15.83
N PHE A 223 2.99 1.05 15.31
CA PHE A 223 4.17 1.41 16.09
C PHE A 223 4.55 2.89 16.04
N ILE A 224 4.14 3.62 14.99
CA ILE A 224 4.49 5.04 14.80
C ILE A 224 3.34 6.00 15.10
N ALA A 225 2.09 5.54 15.04
CA ALA A 225 0.92 6.34 15.37
C ALA A 225 0.78 6.49 16.88
N GLY A 226 0.39 7.69 17.34
CA GLY A 226 0.09 7.94 18.76
C GLY A 226 -1.21 7.30 19.24
N ASN A 227 -2.04 6.80 18.31
CA ASN A 227 -3.36 6.22 18.57
C ASN A 227 -4.25 7.12 19.44
N MET A 228 -4.26 8.42 19.13
CA MET A 228 -5.14 9.38 19.79
C MET A 228 -6.46 9.44 19.02
N PRO A 229 -7.61 9.15 19.67
CA PRO A 229 -8.92 9.26 19.04
C PRO A 229 -9.10 10.64 18.40
N TYR A 230 -9.73 10.69 17.23
CA TYR A 230 -9.99 11.89 16.42
C TYR A 230 -8.77 12.57 15.77
N GLU A 231 -7.53 12.23 16.15
CA GLU A 231 -6.31 12.91 15.70
C GLU A 231 -5.40 12.01 14.86
N THR A 232 -5.05 10.84 15.39
CA THR A 232 -4.02 9.94 14.81
C THR A 232 -4.45 8.48 14.75
N GLU A 233 -5.74 8.22 14.94
CA GLU A 233 -6.33 6.89 14.85
C GLU A 233 -6.71 6.55 13.40
N ILE A 234 -6.20 5.42 12.91
CA ILE A 234 -6.51 4.89 11.57
C ILE A 234 -7.61 3.85 11.68
N THR A 235 -8.46 3.77 10.67
CA THR A 235 -9.58 2.82 10.61
C THR A 235 -9.16 1.37 10.90
N ALA A 236 -8.07 0.89 10.29
CA ALA A 236 -7.58 -0.47 10.50
C ALA A 236 -7.19 -0.73 11.97
N LEU A 237 -6.59 0.27 12.62
CA LEU A 237 -6.21 0.18 14.02
C LEU A 237 -7.43 0.25 14.95
N MET A 238 -8.41 1.09 14.63
CA MET A 238 -9.68 1.13 15.36
C MET A 238 -10.40 -0.23 15.32
N ILE A 239 -10.47 -0.86 14.14
CA ILE A 239 -11.05 -2.21 13.99
C ILE A 239 -10.27 -3.24 14.84
N PHE A 240 -8.94 -3.19 14.82
CA PHE A 240 -8.11 -4.07 15.62
C PHE A 240 -8.36 -3.91 17.13
N VAL A 241 -8.41 -2.67 17.62
CA VAL A 241 -8.72 -2.38 19.03
C VAL A 241 -10.12 -2.87 19.39
N LYS A 242 -11.12 -2.70 18.51
CA LYS A 242 -12.48 -3.20 18.74
C LYS A 242 -12.57 -4.71 18.79
N LEU A 243 -11.83 -5.42 17.92
CA LEU A 243 -11.73 -6.88 17.96
C LEU A 243 -11.09 -7.37 19.26
N GLN A 244 -10.05 -6.68 19.70
CA GLN A 244 -9.38 -6.93 20.98
C GLN A 244 -10.31 -6.69 22.18
N GLU A 245 -11.00 -5.55 22.23
CA GLU A 245 -12.00 -5.24 23.27
C GLU A 245 -13.09 -6.32 23.36
N TYR A 246 -13.50 -6.90 22.22
CA TYR A 246 -14.46 -8.00 22.18
C TYR A 246 -13.91 -9.31 22.77
N ASP A 247 -12.59 -9.49 22.86
CA ASP A 247 -11.93 -10.74 23.27
C ASP A 247 -11.29 -10.71 24.68
N TYR A 248 -11.33 -9.59 25.43
CA TYR A 248 -10.49 -9.51 26.66
C TYR A 248 -11.12 -9.92 28.01
N ALA A 249 -12.44 -10.10 28.17
CA ALA A 249 -12.97 -10.54 29.48
C ALA A 249 -14.40 -11.14 29.51
N GLY A 250 -15.18 -11.04 28.42
CA GLY A 250 -16.62 -11.36 28.42
C GLY A 250 -16.99 -12.84 28.17
N ALA A 251 -16.05 -13.68 27.74
CA ALA A 251 -16.28 -15.10 27.46
C ALA A 251 -15.73 -16.05 28.54
N ARG A 252 -15.50 -15.56 29.76
CA ARG A 252 -15.59 -16.46 30.93
C ARG A 252 -17.02 -16.38 31.45
N PRO A 253 -17.85 -17.42 31.26
CA PRO A 253 -18.88 -17.66 32.25
C PRO A 253 -18.10 -17.89 33.54
N SER A 254 -18.11 -16.90 34.46
CA SER A 254 -17.63 -17.12 35.81
C SER A 254 -18.34 -18.38 36.31
N PRO A 255 -17.62 -19.48 36.58
CA PRO A 255 -18.26 -20.71 37.00
C PRO A 255 -18.89 -20.39 38.35
N ARG A 256 -20.21 -20.60 38.42
CA ARG A 256 -20.99 -20.75 39.65
C ARG A 256 -20.52 -21.98 40.47
N TRP A 257 -19.23 -22.32 40.41
CA TRP A 257 -18.64 -23.63 40.73
C TRP A 257 -17.29 -23.60 41.45
N CYS A 258 -16.77 -22.46 41.91
CA CYS A 258 -15.52 -22.47 42.69
C CYS A 258 -15.48 -21.46 43.86
N CYS A 259 -16.56 -21.36 44.63
CA CYS A 259 -16.47 -20.91 46.02
C CYS A 259 -17.61 -21.48 46.88
N SER A 260 -17.79 -22.79 46.76
CA SER A 260 -18.41 -23.62 47.79
C SER A 260 -17.32 -24.56 48.28
N SER A 261 -16.94 -24.43 49.55
CA SER A 261 -15.94 -25.22 50.28
C SER A 261 -14.45 -24.83 50.09
N ARG A 262 -13.95 -24.14 51.13
CA ARG A 262 -12.65 -24.32 51.81
C ARG A 262 -11.38 -24.46 50.96
N LEU A 263 -10.51 -23.48 51.22
CA LEU A 263 -9.04 -23.55 51.28
C LEU A 263 -8.29 -23.60 49.94
N HIS A 264 -7.40 -22.61 49.80
CA HIS A 264 -6.33 -22.45 48.80
C HIS A 264 -6.67 -21.68 47.51
N CYS A 265 -6.68 -20.35 47.65
CA CYS A 265 -6.33 -19.42 46.58
C CYS A 265 -4.84 -19.01 46.69
N CYS A 266 -4.28 -18.59 45.55
CA CYS A 266 -2.92 -18.07 45.29
C CYS A 266 -1.86 -19.11 44.94
N TRP A 267 -1.61 -19.29 43.63
CA TRP A 267 -0.45 -18.71 42.94
C TRP A 267 -0.87 -18.32 41.52
#